data_AF-A0A060YQ55-F1
#
_entry.id   AF-A0A060YQ55-F1
#
_cell.length_a   1.000
_cell.length_b   1.000
_cell.length_c   1.000
_cell.angle_alpha   90.00
_cell.angle_beta   90.00
_cell.angle_gamma   90.00
#
_symmetry.space_group_name_H-M   'P 1'
#
loop_
_entity.id
_entity.type
_entity.pdbx_description
1 polymer ?
#
loop_
_entity_poly.entity_id
_entity_poly.type
_entity_poly.pdbx_seq_one_letter_code
_entity_poly.pdbx_strand_id
1 'polypeptide(L)'
;MEEAQSSTQSEETLAQIVSTIYDKALSDRSFAATAARLCDKMALFMVEGTKFRSLLLNMLQKDFSRRVELQASDVELWLGFITFLCEVFGTMRSS
;
A
#
# COMPACT_ATOMS: atom_id res chain seq x y z
N MET A 1 -30.06 8.20 -2.67
CA MET A 1 -29.72 6.97 -1.92
C MET A 1 -28.75 6.10 -2.72
N GLU A 2 -28.92 5.99 -4.05
CA GLU A 2 -28.02 5.24 -4.94
C GLU A 2 -26.58 5.80 -5.00
N GLU A 3 -26.39 7.13 -4.99
CA GLU A 3 -25.05 7.75 -5.03
C GLU A 3 -24.17 7.38 -3.83
N ALA A 4 -24.76 7.31 -2.63
CA ALA A 4 -24.04 6.93 -1.41
C ALA A 4 -23.61 5.44 -1.43
N GLN A 5 -24.45 4.56 -1.98
CA GLN A 5 -24.10 3.15 -2.15
C GLN A 5 -22.99 2.96 -3.20
N SER A 6 -23.09 3.66 -4.33
CA SER A 6 -22.07 3.64 -5.39
C SER A 6 -20.71 4.16 -4.91
N SER A 7 -20.70 5.20 -4.07
CA SER A 7 -19.49 5.74 -3.47
C SER A 7 -18.88 4.74 -2.48
N THR A 8 -19.68 4.15 -1.58
CA THR A 8 -19.21 3.15 -0.60
C THR A 8 -18.58 1.93 -1.27
N GLN A 9 -19.18 1.43 -2.35
CA GLN A 9 -18.64 0.29 -3.11
C GLN A 9 -17.30 0.61 -3.79
N SER A 10 -17.12 1.84 -4.25
CA SER A 10 -15.87 2.30 -4.87
C SER A 10 -14.75 2.39 -3.84
N GLU A 11 -15.06 2.85 -2.63
CA GLU A 11 -14.10 2.91 -1.52
C GLU A 11 -13.64 1.52 -1.05
N GLU A 12 -14.57 0.57 -0.92
CA GLU A 12 -14.24 -0.81 -0.56
C GLU A 12 -13.33 -1.45 -1.63
N THR A 13 -13.68 -1.25 -2.90
CA THR A 13 -12.87 -1.71 -4.03
C THR A 13 -11.45 -1.12 -3.96
N LEU A 14 -11.34 0.17 -3.66
CA LEU A 14 -10.05 0.84 -3.53
C LEU A 14 -9.19 0.25 -2.40
N ALA A 15 -9.80 -0.01 -1.24
CA ALA A 15 -9.14 -0.64 -0.10
C ALA A 15 -8.67 -2.07 -0.43
N GLN A 16 -9.48 -2.85 -1.15
CA GLN A 16 -9.12 -4.19 -1.60
C GLN A 16 -7.92 -4.17 -2.56
N ILE A 17 -7.87 -3.20 -3.48
CA ILE A 17 -6.73 -3.05 -4.40
C ILE A 17 -5.45 -2.72 -3.62
N VAL A 18 -5.52 -1.78 -2.68
CA VAL A 18 -4.37 -1.42 -1.84
C VAL A 18 -3.87 -2.63 -1.05
N SER A 19 -4.77 -3.37 -0.39
CA SER A 19 -4.40 -4.59 0.36
C SER A 19 -3.74 -5.61 -0.55
N THR A 20 -4.31 -5.86 -1.74
CA THR A 20 -3.79 -6.87 -2.67
C THR A 20 -2.37 -6.52 -3.13
N ILE A 21 -2.11 -5.25 -3.46
CA ILE A 21 -0.78 -4.79 -3.84
C ILE A 21 0.20 -4.94 -2.66
N TYR A 22 -0.23 -4.52 -1.47
CA TYR A 22 0.56 -4.59 -0.24
C TYR A 22 0.97 -6.03 0.08
N ASP A 23 0.01 -6.94 0.17
CA ASP A 23 0.24 -8.35 0.51
C ASP A 23 1.15 -9.04 -0.51
N LYS A 24 0.99 -8.71 -1.80
CA LYS A 24 1.86 -9.24 -2.85
C LYS A 24 3.28 -8.69 -2.76
N ALA A 25 3.46 -7.40 -2.44
CA ALA A 25 4.79 -6.81 -2.27
C ALA A 25 5.52 -7.36 -1.04
N LEU A 26 4.80 -7.69 0.03
CA LEU A 26 5.35 -8.29 1.24
C LEU A 26 5.76 -9.76 1.02
N SER A 27 4.94 -10.53 0.29
CA SER A 27 5.23 -11.95 -0.01
C SER A 27 6.22 -12.17 -1.16
N ASP A 28 6.42 -11.18 -2.04
CA ASP A 28 7.31 -11.25 -3.19
C ASP A 28 8.19 -10.00 -3.29
N ARG A 29 9.38 -10.10 -2.70
CA ARG A 29 10.37 -9.01 -2.68
C ARG A 29 10.77 -8.53 -4.09
N SER A 30 10.75 -9.40 -5.09
CA SER A 30 11.08 -9.01 -6.46
C SER A 30 10.01 -8.10 -7.09
N PHE A 31 8.79 -8.15 -6.57
CA PHE A 31 7.67 -7.34 -7.01
C PHE A 31 7.66 -5.93 -6.40
N ALA A 32 8.32 -5.70 -5.25
CA ALA A 32 8.23 -4.47 -4.47
C ALA A 32 8.48 -3.18 -5.28
N ALA A 33 9.52 -3.15 -6.12
CA ALA A 33 9.82 -1.99 -6.96
C ALA A 33 8.73 -1.75 -8.03
N THR A 34 8.16 -2.83 -8.57
CA THR A 34 7.04 -2.74 -9.52
C THR A 34 5.76 -2.29 -8.83
N ALA A 35 5.49 -2.79 -7.62
CA ALA A 35 4.37 -2.37 -6.78
C ALA A 35 4.45 -0.87 -6.47
N ALA A 36 5.62 -0.36 -6.06
CA ALA A 36 5.79 1.07 -5.76
C ALA A 36 5.52 1.96 -6.98
N ARG A 37 6.00 1.57 -8.18
CA ARG A 37 5.69 2.28 -9.44
C ARG A 37 4.21 2.22 -9.80
N LEU A 38 3.55 1.11 -9.52
CA LEU A 38 2.10 1.00 -9.70
C LEU A 38 1.37 1.94 -8.74
N CYS A 39 1.73 1.93 -7.46
CA CYS A 39 1.18 2.83 -6.44
C CYS A 39 1.35 4.31 -6.81
N ASP A 40 2.52 4.69 -7.33
CA ASP A 40 2.78 6.06 -7.80
C ASP A 40 1.85 6.46 -8.95
N LYS A 41 1.73 5.61 -9.98
CA LYS A 41 0.80 5.86 -11.10
C LYS A 41 -0.65 5.90 -10.66
N MET A 42 -1.06 5.03 -9.74
CA MET A 42 -2.42 5.02 -9.21
C MET A 42 -2.73 6.29 -8.42
N ALA A 43 -1.80 6.72 -7.57
CA ALA A 43 -1.95 7.97 -6.82
C ALA A 43 -2.01 9.21 -7.74
N LEU A 44 -1.32 9.18 -8.89
CA LEU A 44 -1.28 10.31 -9.84
C LEU A 44 -2.50 10.37 -10.78
N PHE A 45 -2.99 9.23 -11.26
CA PHE A 45 -3.97 9.21 -12.37
C PHE A 45 -5.40 8.80 -11.96
N MET A 46 -5.59 8.22 -10.76
CA MET A 46 -6.93 7.86 -10.31
C MET A 46 -7.71 9.07 -9.80
N VAL A 47 -9.02 9.09 -10.04
CA VAL A 47 -9.94 10.10 -9.48
C VAL A 47 -9.81 10.16 -7.95
N GLU A 48 -9.66 9.00 -7.30
CA GLU A 48 -9.46 8.87 -5.86
C GLU A 48 -7.98 8.66 -5.47
N GLY A 49 -7.04 9.21 -6.25
CA GLY A 49 -5.60 9.02 -6.06
C GLY A 49 -5.07 9.44 -4.69
N THR A 50 -5.56 10.55 -4.13
CA THR A 50 -5.23 10.96 -2.75
C THR A 50 -5.70 9.94 -1.72
N LYS A 51 -6.91 9.40 -1.88
CA LYS A 51 -7.47 8.38 -0.98
C LYS A 51 -6.70 7.07 -1.08
N PHE A 52 -6.34 6.65 -2.29
CA PHE A 52 -5.45 5.51 -2.52
C PHE A 52 -4.13 5.69 -1.76
N ARG A 53 -3.49 6.85 -1.90
CA ARG A 53 -2.23 7.16 -1.20
C ARG A 53 -2.40 7.10 0.31
N SER A 54 -3.47 7.67 0.86
CA SER A 54 -3.75 7.60 2.30
C SER A 54 -3.94 6.17 2.79
N LEU A 55 -4.69 5.34 2.07
CA LEU A 55 -4.89 3.93 2.43
C LEU A 55 -3.56 3.16 2.46
N LEU A 56 -2.72 3.32 1.44
CA LEU A 56 -1.40 2.68 1.37
C LEU A 56 -0.49 3.12 2.52
N LEU A 57 -0.40 4.43 2.77
CA LEU A 57 0.44 4.98 3.84
C LEU A 57 -0.05 4.54 5.23
N ASN A 58 -1.36 4.43 5.43
CA ASN A 58 -1.93 3.93 6.68
C ASN A 58 -1.54 2.47 6.95
N MET A 59 -1.54 1.60 5.92
CA MET A 59 -1.06 0.22 6.07
C MET A 59 0.42 0.16 6.41
N LEU A 60 1.26 0.90 5.67
CA LEU A 60 2.70 0.97 5.94
C LEU A 60 2.99 1.50 7.36
N GLN A 61 2.28 2.53 7.79
CA GLN A 61 2.44 3.11 9.13
C GLN A 61 2.01 2.13 10.24
N LYS A 62 0.93 1.37 10.03
CA LYS A 62 0.44 0.37 10.98
C LYS A 62 1.52 -0.70 11.25
N ASP A 63 2.13 -1.23 10.21
CA ASP A 63 3.16 -2.26 10.36
C ASP A 63 4.49 -1.68 10.85
N PHE A 64 4.86 -0.46 10.42
CA PHE A 64 6.03 0.23 10.95
C PHE A 64 5.94 0.49 12.46
N SER A 65 4.75 0.80 12.95
CA SER A 65 4.50 1.04 14.39
C SER A 65 4.75 -0.22 15.23
N ARG A 66 4.59 -1.40 14.64
CA ARG A 66 4.80 -2.71 15.28
C ARG A 66 6.06 -3.44 14.79
N ARG A 67 6.99 -2.71 14.16
CA ARG A 67 8.18 -3.27 13.51
C ARG A 67 9.02 -4.22 14.37
N VAL A 68 9.13 -3.97 15.67
CA VAL A 68 9.92 -4.81 16.58
C VAL A 68 9.26 -6.18 16.74
N GLU A 69 7.93 -6.21 16.89
CA GLU A 69 7.15 -7.45 16.94
C GLU A 69 7.23 -8.18 15.59
N LEU A 70 7.02 -7.46 14.49
CA LEU A 70 7.03 -8.00 13.14
C LEU A 70 8.38 -8.67 12.80
N GLN A 71 9.48 -7.97 13.10
CA GLN A 71 10.84 -8.48 12.92
C GLN A 71 11.11 -9.73 13.77
N ALA A 72 10.59 -9.78 15.00
CA ALA A 72 10.78 -10.92 15.89
C ALA A 72 9.93 -12.13 15.51
N SER A 73 8.72 -11.91 14.97
CA SER A 73 7.78 -12.99 14.63
C SER A 73 8.03 -13.62 13.26
N ASP A 74 8.38 -12.81 12.26
CA ASP A 74 8.53 -13.28 10.87
C ASP A 74 9.55 -12.40 10.13
N VAL A 75 10.76 -12.93 9.98
CA VAL A 75 11.87 -12.23 9.34
C VAL A 75 11.64 -12.02 7.84
N GLU A 76 11.01 -12.99 7.15
CA GLU A 76 10.77 -12.86 5.71
C GLU A 76 9.70 -11.80 5.44
N LEU A 77 8.62 -11.80 6.23
CA LEU A 77 7.59 -10.77 6.15
C LEU A 77 8.16 -9.38 6.49
N TRP A 78 9.02 -9.30 7.51
CA TRP A 78 9.73 -8.07 7.85
C TRP A 78 10.63 -7.55 6.72
N LEU A 79 11.40 -8.42 6.07
CA LEU A 79 12.25 -8.06 4.94
C LEU A 79 11.41 -7.64 3.73
N GLY A 80 10.29 -8.31 3.47
CA GLY A 80 9.31 -7.91 2.46
C GLY A 80 8.75 -6.52 2.72
N PHE A 81 8.30 -6.29 3.95
CA PHE A 81 7.79 -4.99 4.41
C PHE A 81 8.81 -3.86 4.25
N ILE A 82 10.03 -4.03 4.76
CA ILE A 82 11.08 -2.99 4.67
C ILE A 82 11.46 -2.73 3.22
N THR A 83 11.56 -3.77 2.40
CA THR A 83 11.84 -3.62 0.97
C THR A 83 10.75 -2.76 0.31
N PHE A 84 9.48 -3.11 0.52
CA PHE A 84 8.38 -2.35 -0.07
C PHE A 84 8.29 -0.92 0.47
N LEU A 85 8.48 -0.69 1.76
CA LEU A 85 8.52 0.64 2.36
C LEU A 85 9.62 1.51 1.72
N CYS A 86 10.82 0.98 1.53
CA CYS A 86 11.93 1.68 0.88
C CYS A 86 11.62 2.00 -0.58
N GLU A 87 11.03 1.07 -1.32
CA GLU A 87 10.62 1.28 -2.72
C GLU A 87 9.53 2.37 -2.82
N VAL A 88 8.54 2.37 -1.92
CA VAL A 88 7.52 3.42 -1.82
C VAL A 88 8.16 4.77 -1.51
N PHE A 89 9.06 4.84 -0.53
CA PHE A 89 9.76 6.07 -0.18
C PHE A 89 10.59 6.63 -1.35
N GLY A 90 11.30 5.77 -2.08
CA GLY A 90 12.14 6.18 -3.21
C GLY A 90 11.34 6.54 -4.47
N THR A 91 10.17 5.94 -4.66
CA THR A 91 9.37 6.10 -5.87
C THR A 91 8.31 7.18 -5.74
N MET A 92 7.50 7.14 -4.67
CA MET A 92 6.35 8.02 -4.50
C MET A 92 6.80 9.37 -3.92
N ARG A 93 6.99 10.36 -4.79
CA ARG A 93 7.41 11.71 -4.38
C ARG A 93 6.30 12.40 -3.56
N SER A 94 6.73 13.28 -2.66
CA SER A 94 5.85 14.29 -2.04
C SER A 94 5.51 15.32 -3.11
N SER A 95 4.22 15.56 -3.34
CA SER A 95 3.74 16.68 -4.16
C SER A 95 3.93 18.01 -3.44
#